data_AF-A0A061QMR2-F1
#
_entry.id   AF-A0A061QMR2-F1
#
_cell.length_a   1.000
_cell.length_b   1.000
_cell.length_c   1.000
_cell.angle_alpha   90.00
_cell.angle_beta   90.00
_cell.angle_gamma   90.00
#
_symmetry.space_group_name_H-M   'P 1'
#
loop_
_entity.id
_entity.type
_entity.pdbx_description
1 polymer ?
#
loop_
_entity_poly.entity_id
_entity_poly.type
_entity_poly.pdbx_seq_one_letter_code
_entity_poly.pdbx_strand_id
1 'polypeptide(L)'
;FLAPEKLRGSGGILVNMEGRRFVDELGRRDYVTSHMLEQTGRSAWLLLGDEEAKDFGEGPLAFYSSKAGIAQAVNGCTEAARHMGIDPSVLKETLDEYARAASGQEPDKFGKKVFPHGPMNPDGQIYVMKVTPVIHYTMGGLAIDDRAQVLGKSGEPIPKLLAAGEVTGGLHGANRLAGNSLMDCTVFGRISGQQAVRIISSISSGSDDTRAELR
;
A
#
# COMPACT_ATOMS: atom_id res chain seq x y z
N PHE A 1 -8.13 0.99 10.10
CA PHE A 1 -8.34 0.78 8.64
C PHE A 1 -7.05 1.12 7.91
N LEU A 2 -6.84 0.55 6.72
CA LEU A 2 -5.64 0.84 5.92
C LEU A 2 -5.88 2.08 5.08
N ALA A 3 -5.01 3.08 5.20
CA ALA A 3 -4.95 4.19 4.27
C ALA A 3 -4.24 3.71 2.99
N PRO A 4 -4.95 3.55 1.85
CA PRO A 4 -4.32 3.05 0.64
C PRO A 4 -3.32 4.07 0.11
N GLU A 5 -2.27 3.55 -0.51
CA GLU A 5 -1.26 4.37 -1.21
C GLU A 5 -1.86 5.31 -2.25
N LYS A 6 -3.04 4.97 -2.82
CA LYS A 6 -3.80 5.84 -3.72
C LYS A 6 -4.10 7.21 -3.11
N LEU A 7 -4.29 7.36 -1.80
CA LEU A 7 -4.49 8.69 -1.18
C LEU A 7 -3.30 9.64 -1.49
N ARG A 8 -2.07 9.12 -1.42
CA ARG A 8 -0.85 9.85 -1.81
C ARG A 8 -0.69 9.91 -3.33
N GLY A 9 -1.02 8.81 -4.01
CA GLY A 9 -1.01 8.70 -5.48
C GLY A 9 -1.91 9.72 -6.18
N SER A 10 -3.01 10.11 -5.53
CA SER A 10 -3.95 11.14 -5.98
C SER A 10 -3.52 12.56 -5.60
N GLY A 11 -2.32 12.76 -5.03
CA GLY A 11 -1.76 14.07 -4.69
C GLY A 11 -1.79 14.42 -3.20
N GLY A 12 -2.29 13.53 -2.34
CA GLY A 12 -2.26 13.75 -0.89
C GLY A 12 -0.83 13.87 -0.34
N ILE A 13 -0.65 14.82 0.58
CA ILE A 13 0.65 15.13 1.20
C ILE A 13 0.73 14.61 2.63
N LEU A 14 1.95 14.34 3.11
CA LEU A 14 2.20 13.93 4.49
C LEU A 14 2.93 15.03 5.24
N VAL A 15 2.37 15.46 6.38
CA VAL A 15 3.03 16.37 7.32
C VAL A 15 3.17 15.70 8.68
N ASN A 16 4.25 16.00 9.40
CA ASN A 16 4.47 15.50 10.76
C ASN A 16 3.57 16.24 11.77
N MET A 17 3.72 15.93 13.07
CA MET A 17 2.93 16.57 14.12
C MET A 17 3.23 18.07 14.27
N GLU A 18 4.37 18.53 13.74
CA GLU A 18 4.82 19.91 13.70
C GLU A 18 4.40 20.63 12.40
N GLY A 19 3.65 19.96 11.50
CA GLY A 19 3.14 20.55 10.26
C GLY A 19 4.14 20.65 9.11
N ARG A 20 5.28 19.98 9.20
CA ARG A 20 6.31 19.95 8.14
C ARG A 20 6.23 18.67 7.34
N ARG A 21 6.43 18.76 6.02
CA ARG A 21 6.72 17.59 5.19
C ARG A 21 8.05 16.97 5.61
N PHE A 22 8.20 15.67 5.40
CA PHE A 22 9.38 14.91 5.83
C PHE A 22 9.81 13.81 4.84
N VAL A 23 9.09 13.63 3.72
CA VAL A 23 9.32 12.58 2.72
C VAL A 23 8.81 12.99 1.34
N ASP A 24 9.30 12.32 0.28
CA ASP A 24 8.52 12.16 -0.94
C ASP A 24 7.39 11.15 -0.70
N GLU A 25 6.16 11.64 -0.77
CA GLU A 25 4.94 10.85 -0.55
C GLU A 25 4.71 9.78 -1.60
N LEU A 26 5.42 9.78 -2.73
CA LEU A 26 5.38 8.71 -3.73
C LEU A 26 6.57 7.76 -3.63
N GLY A 27 7.41 7.94 -2.61
CA GLY A 27 8.51 7.02 -2.30
C GLY A 27 8.03 5.62 -1.96
N ARG A 28 8.97 4.66 -1.99
CA ARG A 28 8.70 3.27 -1.62
C ARG A 28 8.17 3.15 -0.18
N ARG A 29 7.38 2.11 0.10
CA ARG A 29 6.75 1.91 1.42
C ARG A 29 7.73 1.81 2.58
N ASP A 30 8.87 1.16 2.36
CA ASP A 30 9.94 1.04 3.35
C ASP A 30 10.53 2.42 3.70
N TYR A 31 10.82 3.23 2.68
CA TYR A 31 11.29 4.61 2.82
C TYR A 31 10.29 5.50 3.57
N VAL A 32 9.03 5.53 3.12
CA VAL A 32 8.00 6.37 3.77
C VAL A 32 7.75 5.91 5.21
N THR A 33 7.74 4.59 5.45
CA THR A 33 7.55 4.02 6.78
C THR A 33 8.70 4.36 7.71
N SER A 34 9.96 4.21 7.28
CA SER A 34 11.12 4.47 8.14
C SER A 34 11.14 5.92 8.61
N HIS A 35 10.90 6.87 7.70
CA HIS A 35 10.86 8.29 8.02
C HIS A 35 9.65 8.66 8.89
N MET A 36 8.50 8.01 8.71
CA MET A 36 7.33 8.22 9.58
C MET A 36 7.56 7.71 11.00
N LEU A 37 8.30 6.61 11.17
CA LEU A 37 8.67 6.07 12.48
C LEU A 37 9.66 6.97 13.24
N GLU A 38 10.38 7.86 12.54
CA GLU A 38 11.26 8.87 13.12
C GLU A 38 10.52 10.14 13.57
N GLN A 39 9.27 10.34 13.13
CA GLN A 39 8.48 11.52 13.50
C GLN A 39 7.91 11.42 14.91
N THR A 40 7.58 12.57 15.51
CA THR A 40 6.87 12.67 16.79
C THR A 40 5.61 11.80 16.78
N GLY A 41 5.50 10.91 17.77
CA GLY A 41 4.35 10.00 17.89
C GLY A 41 4.28 8.92 16.80
N ARG A 42 5.35 8.70 16.02
CA ARG A 42 5.46 7.66 14.97
C ARG A 42 4.30 7.68 13.97
N SER A 43 3.75 8.86 13.74
CA SER A 43 2.57 9.09 12.93
C SER A 43 2.72 10.39 12.15
N ALA A 44 1.83 10.58 11.19
CA ALA A 44 1.75 11.78 10.37
C ALA A 44 0.29 12.17 10.16
N TRP A 45 0.08 13.39 9.68
CA TRP A 45 -1.18 13.81 9.10
C TRP A 45 -1.09 13.67 7.57
N LEU A 46 -2.10 13.05 6.98
CA LEU A 46 -2.34 13.05 5.55
C LEU A 46 -3.35 14.13 5.23
N LEU A 47 -3.00 15.02 4.30
CA LEU A 47 -3.86 16.07 3.79
C LEU A 47 -4.26 15.75 2.35
N LEU A 48 -5.54 15.93 2.04
CA LEU A 48 -6.10 15.74 0.70
C LEU A 48 -6.95 16.97 0.37
N GLY A 49 -6.61 17.71 -0.67
CA GLY A 49 -7.43 18.82 -1.14
C GLY A 49 -8.60 18.34 -2.00
N ASP A 50 -9.38 19.29 -2.52
CA ASP A 50 -10.59 18.98 -3.29
C ASP A 50 -10.31 18.19 -4.58
N GLU A 51 -9.27 18.58 -5.34
CA GLU A 51 -8.93 17.89 -6.60
C GLU A 51 -8.35 16.50 -6.32
N GLU A 52 -7.51 16.39 -5.28
CA GLU A 52 -6.96 15.11 -4.83
C GLU A 52 -8.06 14.16 -4.32
N ALA A 53 -9.04 14.71 -3.62
CA ALA A 53 -10.21 13.97 -3.11
C ALA A 53 -11.09 13.44 -4.25
N LYS A 54 -11.33 14.26 -5.28
CA LYS A 54 -12.05 13.84 -6.49
C LYS A 54 -11.33 12.71 -7.22
N ASP A 55 -10.01 12.82 -7.41
CA ASP A 55 -9.22 11.78 -8.07
C ASP A 55 -9.14 10.48 -7.25
N PHE A 56 -9.05 10.59 -5.91
CA PHE A 56 -9.13 9.42 -5.04
C PHE A 56 -10.48 8.70 -5.19
N GLY A 57 -11.58 9.47 -5.28
CA GLY A 57 -12.92 9.02 -5.58
C GLY A 57 -13.87 9.13 -4.38
N GLU A 58 -15.07 9.66 -4.62
CA GLU A 58 -16.07 9.98 -3.58
C GLU A 58 -16.50 8.75 -2.77
N GLY A 59 -16.76 7.61 -3.42
CA GLY A 59 -17.20 6.38 -2.76
C GLY A 59 -16.16 5.85 -1.75
N PRO A 60 -14.91 5.61 -2.17
CA PRO A 60 -13.82 5.28 -1.25
C PRO A 60 -13.57 6.34 -0.18
N LEU A 61 -13.66 7.64 -0.50
CA LEU A 61 -13.45 8.71 0.48
C LEU A 61 -14.54 8.72 1.56
N ALA A 62 -15.81 8.55 1.17
CA ALA A 62 -16.96 8.49 2.07
C ALA A 62 -16.85 7.34 3.10
N PHE A 63 -16.07 6.30 2.79
CA PHE A 63 -15.74 5.27 3.77
C PHE A 63 -14.87 5.85 4.91
N TYR A 64 -13.83 6.62 4.59
CA TYR A 64 -12.93 7.20 5.60
C TYR A 64 -13.56 8.36 6.35
N SER A 65 -14.37 9.20 5.70
CA SER A 65 -15.06 10.32 6.34
C SER A 65 -16.31 9.84 7.08
N SER A 66 -17.37 9.49 6.36
CA SER A 66 -18.70 9.28 6.94
C SER A 66 -18.86 7.96 7.70
N LYS A 67 -18.19 6.88 7.28
CA LYS A 67 -18.34 5.56 7.92
C LYS A 67 -17.35 5.31 9.04
N ALA A 68 -16.08 5.63 8.81
CA ALA A 68 -15.01 5.40 9.78
C ALA A 68 -14.75 6.60 10.70
N GLY A 69 -15.15 7.82 10.31
CA GLY A 69 -14.92 9.04 11.09
C GLY A 69 -13.45 9.48 11.15
N ILE A 70 -12.59 8.97 10.27
CA ILE A 70 -11.13 9.16 10.32
C ILE A 70 -10.68 10.34 9.46
N ALA A 71 -11.38 10.61 8.35
CA ALA A 71 -11.13 11.78 7.51
C ALA A 71 -12.06 12.92 7.91
N GLN A 72 -11.48 14.02 8.38
CA GLN A 72 -12.21 15.21 8.81
C GLN A 72 -12.09 16.28 7.73
N ALA A 73 -13.21 16.73 7.18
CA ALA A 73 -13.24 17.79 6.18
C ALA A 73 -13.26 19.15 6.88
N VAL A 74 -12.35 20.03 6.48
CA VAL A 74 -12.22 21.40 6.99
C VAL A 74 -12.08 22.38 5.83
N ASN A 75 -12.37 23.66 6.09
CA ASN A 75 -12.30 24.71 5.07
C ASN A 75 -11.00 25.50 5.22
N GLY A 76 -10.04 25.22 4.34
CA GLY A 76 -8.77 25.92 4.25
C GLY A 76 -7.70 25.47 5.24
N CYS A 77 -6.48 25.91 4.96
CA CYS A 77 -5.24 25.56 5.65
C CYS A 77 -5.26 25.95 7.13
N THR A 78 -5.82 27.12 7.46
CA THR A 78 -5.90 27.60 8.86
C THR A 78 -6.72 26.65 9.74
N GLU A 79 -7.88 26.20 9.25
CA GLU A 79 -8.73 25.29 10.01
C GLU A 79 -8.15 23.86 10.03
N ALA A 80 -7.44 23.45 8.97
CA ALA A 80 -6.66 22.22 8.98
C ALA A 80 -5.57 22.25 10.07
N ALA A 81 -4.79 23.32 10.14
CA ALA A 81 -3.76 23.50 11.16
C ALA A 81 -4.38 23.46 12.57
N ARG A 82 -5.47 24.19 12.81
CA ARG A 82 -6.20 24.14 14.09
C ARG A 82 -6.67 22.74 14.46
N HIS A 83 -7.27 22.02 13.52
CA HIS A 83 -7.74 20.66 13.75
C HIS A 83 -6.59 19.72 14.17
N MET A 84 -5.42 19.89 13.54
CA MET A 84 -4.24 19.09 13.82
C MET A 84 -3.45 19.54 15.05
N GLY A 85 -3.78 20.69 15.65
CA GLY A 85 -3.02 21.29 16.75
C GLY A 85 -1.70 21.92 16.32
N ILE A 86 -1.60 22.37 15.06
CA ILE A 86 -0.41 22.95 14.43
C ILE A 86 -0.59 24.47 14.31
N ASP A 87 0.51 25.23 14.42
CA ASP A 87 0.50 26.65 14.12
C ASP A 87 0.13 26.89 12.64
N PRO A 88 -0.94 27.66 12.34
CA PRO A 88 -1.36 27.94 10.97
C PRO A 88 -0.26 28.51 10.07
N SER A 89 0.66 29.30 10.63
CA SER A 89 1.78 29.86 9.87
C SER A 89 2.76 28.78 9.39
N VAL A 90 2.98 27.75 10.20
CA VAL A 90 3.87 26.63 9.90
C VAL A 90 3.32 25.76 8.78
N LEU A 91 2.04 25.39 8.88
CA LEU A 91 1.40 24.60 7.83
C LEU A 91 1.32 25.38 6.52
N LYS A 92 0.98 26.68 6.58
CA LYS A 92 0.95 27.55 5.41
C LYS A 92 2.32 27.58 4.73
N GLU A 93 3.41 27.79 5.47
CA GLU A 93 4.75 27.78 4.92
C GLU A 93 5.07 26.45 4.23
N THR A 94 4.66 25.32 4.81
CA THR A 94 4.85 24.00 4.20
C THR A 94 4.04 23.81 2.92
N LEU A 95 2.80 24.31 2.84
CA LEU A 95 2.03 24.30 1.60
C LEU A 95 2.63 25.24 0.54
N ASP A 96 3.12 26.41 0.94
CA ASP A 96 3.78 27.37 0.05
C ASP A 96 5.09 26.76 -0.53
N GLU A 97 5.89 26.07 0.29
CA GLU A 97 7.07 25.32 -0.16
C GLU A 97 6.71 24.21 -1.14
N TYR A 98 5.68 23.42 -0.82
CA TYR A 98 5.19 22.38 -1.73
C TYR A 98 4.70 22.99 -3.06
N ALA A 99 3.99 24.12 -3.00
CA ALA A 99 3.50 24.82 -4.17
C ALA A 99 4.62 25.33 -5.09
N ARG A 100 5.69 25.90 -4.52
CA ARG A 100 6.89 26.30 -5.29
C ARG A 100 7.53 25.10 -5.99
N ALA A 101 7.67 23.98 -5.29
CA ALA A 101 8.21 22.75 -5.86
C ALA A 101 7.33 22.17 -6.97
N ALA A 102 6.03 22.05 -6.73
CA ALA A 102 5.05 21.53 -7.68
C ALA A 102 4.90 22.41 -8.93
N SER A 103 5.15 23.71 -8.80
CA SER A 103 5.14 24.68 -9.91
C SER A 103 6.48 24.77 -10.64
N GLY A 104 7.50 24.03 -10.22
CA GLY A 104 8.84 24.04 -10.81
C GLY A 104 9.68 25.29 -10.52
N GLN A 105 9.28 26.10 -9.52
CA GLN A 105 10.05 27.28 -9.11
C GLN A 105 11.31 26.89 -8.34
N GLU A 106 11.24 25.81 -7.56
CA GLU A 106 12.34 25.29 -6.73
C GLU A 106 12.36 23.76 -6.79
N PRO A 107 13.52 23.10 -6.61
CA PRO A 107 13.55 21.65 -6.43
C PRO A 107 12.84 21.22 -5.14
N ASP A 108 12.14 20.08 -5.16
CA ASP A 108 11.55 19.51 -3.95
C ASP A 108 12.63 19.06 -2.96
N LYS A 109 12.45 19.41 -1.68
CA LYS A 109 13.38 19.09 -0.58
C LYS A 109 13.63 17.59 -0.39
N PHE A 110 12.69 16.74 -0.80
CA PHE A 110 12.76 15.28 -0.68
C PHE A 110 13.00 14.58 -2.02
N GLY A 111 13.27 15.35 -3.08
CA GLY A 111 13.53 14.81 -4.42
C GLY A 111 12.28 14.34 -5.16
N LYS A 112 11.07 14.71 -4.70
CA LYS A 112 9.81 14.42 -5.38
C LYS A 112 9.79 15.02 -6.78
N LYS A 113 9.38 14.21 -7.77
CA LYS A 113 9.35 14.61 -9.20
C LYS A 113 7.94 14.68 -9.80
N VAL A 114 6.97 14.03 -9.17
CA VAL A 114 5.61 13.88 -9.69
C VAL A 114 4.62 14.49 -8.71
N PHE A 115 3.80 15.41 -9.21
CA PHE A 115 2.80 16.18 -8.48
C PHE A 115 1.45 16.03 -9.20
N PRO A 116 0.63 15.02 -8.85
CA PRO A 116 -0.55 14.62 -9.63
C PRO A 116 -1.52 15.75 -10.01
N HIS A 117 -1.69 16.77 -9.14
CA HIS A 117 -2.54 17.95 -9.40
C HIS A 117 -1.80 19.28 -9.20
N GLY A 118 -0.46 19.26 -9.16
CA GLY A 118 0.34 20.44 -8.85
C GLY A 118 0.20 20.89 -7.38
N PRO A 119 0.20 22.21 -7.10
CA PRO A 119 0.00 22.75 -5.76
C PRO A 119 -1.39 22.44 -5.19
N MET A 120 -1.44 22.03 -3.92
CA MET A 120 -2.70 21.91 -3.19
C MET A 120 -3.31 23.30 -2.95
N ASN A 121 -4.62 23.46 -3.17
CA ASN A 121 -5.33 24.70 -2.89
C ASN A 121 -5.45 24.93 -1.36
N PRO A 122 -4.77 25.95 -0.79
CA PRO A 122 -4.77 26.18 0.65
C PRO A 122 -6.08 26.79 1.16
N ASP A 123 -6.93 27.34 0.30
CA ASP A 123 -8.21 27.97 0.67
C ASP A 123 -9.41 27.04 0.38
N GLY A 124 -9.18 25.92 -0.28
CA GLY A 124 -10.19 24.92 -0.61
C GLY A 124 -10.56 24.04 0.58
N GLN A 125 -11.45 23.08 0.35
CA GLN A 125 -11.71 22.05 1.36
C GLN A 125 -10.53 21.09 1.43
N ILE A 126 -10.14 20.76 2.66
CA ILE A 126 -9.03 19.88 2.98
C ILE A 126 -9.55 18.77 3.87
N TYR A 127 -9.24 17.53 3.53
CA TYR A 127 -9.48 16.36 4.37
C TYR A 127 -8.21 16.06 5.15
N VAL A 128 -8.31 16.06 6.47
CA VAL A 128 -7.22 15.72 7.38
C VAL A 128 -7.42 14.33 7.97
N MET A 129 -6.37 13.51 7.95
CA MET A 129 -6.38 12.13 8.43
C MET A 129 -5.11 11.82 9.20
N LYS A 130 -5.20 11.34 10.44
CA LYS A 130 -4.02 10.85 11.15
C LYS A 130 -3.67 9.43 10.68
N VAL A 131 -2.43 9.22 10.27
CA VAL A 131 -1.92 7.94 9.74
C VAL A 131 -0.69 7.48 10.51
N THR A 132 -0.53 6.17 10.64
CA THR A 132 0.63 5.52 11.29
C THR A 132 0.95 4.23 10.53
N PRO A 133 2.22 3.78 10.52
CA PRO A 133 2.56 2.49 9.93
C PRO A 133 1.90 1.35 10.70
N VAL A 134 1.43 0.35 9.97
CA VAL A 134 0.85 -0.90 10.51
C VAL A 134 1.36 -2.09 9.70
N ILE A 135 1.45 -3.25 10.33
CA ILE A 135 1.78 -4.49 9.63
C ILE A 135 0.68 -4.75 8.59
N HIS A 136 1.09 -5.03 7.36
CA HIS A 136 0.15 -5.14 6.24
C HIS A 136 0.31 -6.42 5.43
N TYR A 137 1.55 -6.86 5.15
CA TYR A 137 1.79 -7.99 4.26
C TYR A 137 3.10 -8.69 4.61
N THR A 138 3.13 -10.02 4.51
CA THR A 138 4.36 -10.82 4.70
C THR A 138 4.87 -11.34 3.36
N MET A 139 5.95 -10.76 2.85
CA MET A 139 6.52 -11.13 1.53
C MET A 139 7.21 -12.50 1.50
N GLY A 140 7.61 -13.01 2.67
CA GLY A 140 8.18 -14.34 2.81
C GLY A 140 7.10 -15.40 2.96
N GLY A 141 7.49 -16.66 2.77
CA GLY A 141 6.57 -17.79 2.87
C GLY A 141 7.17 -19.06 2.29
N LEU A 142 6.30 -20.00 1.93
CA LEU A 142 6.69 -21.23 1.25
C LEU A 142 7.33 -20.92 -0.11
N ALA A 143 8.51 -21.47 -0.38
CA ALA A 143 9.10 -21.41 -1.70
C ALA A 143 8.28 -22.26 -2.67
N ILE A 144 7.95 -21.71 -3.83
CA ILE A 144 7.20 -22.40 -4.89
C ILE A 144 7.89 -22.25 -6.24
N ASP A 145 7.64 -23.18 -7.15
CA ASP A 145 7.97 -23.04 -8.56
C ASP A 145 6.87 -22.30 -9.36
N ASP A 146 7.05 -22.17 -10.68
CA ASP A 146 6.09 -21.54 -11.59
C ASP A 146 4.79 -22.37 -11.80
N ARG A 147 4.74 -23.58 -11.22
CA ARG A 147 3.58 -24.47 -11.19
C ARG A 147 2.90 -24.49 -9.83
N ALA A 148 3.27 -23.60 -8.92
CA ALA A 148 2.71 -23.51 -7.56
C ALA A 148 3.03 -24.74 -6.68
N GLN A 149 4.06 -25.53 -7.03
CA GLN A 149 4.51 -26.66 -6.23
C GLN A 149 5.43 -26.18 -5.10
N VAL A 150 5.19 -26.63 -3.87
CA VAL A 150 6.03 -26.27 -2.74
C VAL A 150 7.37 -26.97 -2.83
N LEU A 151 8.45 -26.21 -2.70
CA LEU A 151 9.82 -26.73 -2.76
C LEU A 151 10.30 -27.14 -1.37
N GLY A 152 10.93 -28.31 -1.28
CA GLY A 152 11.62 -28.78 -0.10
C GLY A 152 12.99 -28.12 0.07
N LYS A 153 13.70 -28.46 1.15
CA LYS A 153 15.05 -27.92 1.43
C LYS A 153 16.09 -28.24 0.35
N SER A 154 15.88 -29.29 -0.43
CA SER A 154 16.73 -29.67 -1.56
C SER A 154 16.50 -28.81 -2.81
N GLY A 155 15.47 -27.96 -2.82
CA GLY A 155 15.01 -27.25 -4.02
C GLY A 155 14.05 -28.07 -4.88
N GLU A 156 13.83 -29.34 -4.54
CA GLU A 156 12.92 -30.23 -5.28
C GLU A 156 11.46 -30.09 -4.81
N PRO A 157 10.47 -30.22 -5.71
CA PRO A 157 9.06 -30.21 -5.35
C PRO A 157 8.69 -31.30 -4.34
N ILE A 158 7.97 -30.92 -3.29
CA ILE A 158 7.34 -31.86 -2.35
C ILE A 158 6.11 -32.47 -3.05
N PRO A 159 6.04 -33.80 -3.22
CA PRO A 159 4.95 -34.42 -3.95
C PRO A 159 3.58 -34.04 -3.40
N LYS A 160 2.70 -33.60 -4.31
CA LYS A 160 1.27 -33.28 -4.04
C LYS A 160 1.04 -32.09 -3.10
N LEU A 161 2.08 -31.33 -2.74
CA LEU A 161 1.95 -30.12 -1.93
C LEU A 161 2.00 -28.88 -2.83
N LEU A 162 0.92 -28.11 -2.83
CA LEU A 162 0.78 -26.87 -3.60
C LEU A 162 0.51 -25.69 -2.65
N ALA A 163 0.91 -24.49 -3.05
CA ALA A 163 0.63 -23.26 -2.31
C ALA A 163 0.43 -22.07 -3.24
N ALA A 164 -0.39 -21.10 -2.84
CA ALA A 164 -0.67 -19.90 -3.63
C ALA A 164 -1.06 -18.72 -2.73
N GLY A 165 -0.75 -17.51 -3.18
CA GLY A 165 -1.05 -16.26 -2.46
C GLY A 165 -0.05 -15.96 -1.34
N GLU A 166 -0.46 -15.14 -0.37
CA GLU A 166 0.44 -14.57 0.66
C GLU A 166 1.12 -15.60 1.58
N VAL A 167 0.69 -16.88 1.56
CA VAL A 167 1.42 -17.97 2.24
C VAL A 167 2.76 -18.31 1.56
N THR A 168 2.95 -17.84 0.33
CA THR A 168 4.12 -18.12 -0.51
C THR A 168 5.16 -16.99 -0.42
N GLY A 169 6.42 -17.34 -0.68
CA GLY A 169 7.53 -16.39 -0.73
C GLY A 169 8.19 -16.32 -2.10
N GLY A 170 8.94 -15.24 -2.33
CA GLY A 170 9.80 -15.06 -3.52
C GLY A 170 9.27 -14.02 -4.50
N LEU A 171 7.99 -14.09 -4.88
CA LEU A 171 7.40 -13.22 -5.92
C LEU A 171 7.56 -11.71 -5.64
N HIS A 172 7.46 -11.32 -4.37
CA HIS A 172 7.48 -9.92 -3.96
C HIS A 172 8.85 -9.45 -3.45
N GLY A 173 9.85 -10.35 -3.37
CA GLY A 173 11.18 -10.03 -2.84
C GLY A 173 11.13 -9.31 -1.49
N ALA A 174 11.88 -8.22 -1.37
CA ALA A 174 11.97 -7.44 -0.14
C ALA A 174 10.81 -6.42 0.06
N ASN A 175 10.09 -6.04 -1.00
CA ASN A 175 9.04 -5.03 -0.90
C ASN A 175 7.98 -5.23 -2.00
N ARG A 176 6.74 -5.48 -1.58
CA ARG A 176 5.62 -5.70 -2.48
C ARG A 176 5.08 -4.39 -3.05
N LEU A 177 4.96 -4.31 -4.38
CA LEU A 177 4.27 -3.22 -5.07
C LEU A 177 2.75 -3.22 -4.82
N ALA A 178 2.14 -2.04 -4.84
CA ALA A 178 0.69 -1.90 -4.76
C ALA A 178 -0.02 -2.69 -5.87
N GLY A 179 -1.16 -3.32 -5.56
CA GLY A 179 -1.94 -4.10 -6.54
C GLY A 179 -1.45 -5.53 -6.78
N ASN A 180 -0.18 -5.84 -6.57
CA ASN A 180 0.37 -7.16 -6.93
C ASN A 180 -0.16 -8.33 -6.09
N SER A 181 -0.63 -8.13 -4.85
CA SER A 181 -1.08 -9.23 -3.99
C SER A 181 -2.34 -9.92 -4.49
N LEU A 182 -3.32 -9.17 -5.03
CA LEU A 182 -4.53 -9.76 -5.58
C LEU A 182 -4.27 -10.48 -6.90
N MET A 183 -3.34 -9.95 -7.70
CA MET A 183 -2.87 -10.59 -8.92
C MET A 183 -2.18 -11.92 -8.58
N ASP A 184 -1.26 -11.92 -7.61
CA ASP A 184 -0.59 -13.12 -7.10
C ASP A 184 -1.62 -14.20 -6.70
N CYS A 185 -2.53 -13.86 -5.77
CA CYS A 185 -3.58 -14.78 -5.32
C CYS A 185 -4.40 -15.36 -6.48
N THR A 186 -4.75 -14.54 -7.48
CA THR A 186 -5.60 -14.96 -8.60
C THR A 186 -4.84 -15.85 -9.58
N VAL A 187 -3.61 -15.47 -9.94
CA VAL A 187 -2.78 -16.20 -10.91
C VAL A 187 -2.30 -17.51 -10.33
N PHE A 188 -1.61 -17.48 -9.18
CA PHE A 188 -1.11 -18.70 -8.55
C PHE A 188 -2.23 -19.56 -7.98
N GLY A 189 -3.35 -18.97 -7.55
CA GLY A 189 -4.54 -19.73 -7.16
C GLY A 189 -5.10 -20.54 -8.33
N ARG A 190 -5.17 -19.95 -9.53
CA ARG A 190 -5.58 -20.66 -10.74
C ARG A 190 -4.60 -21.76 -11.15
N ILE A 191 -3.29 -21.47 -11.12
CA ILE A 191 -2.24 -22.44 -11.45
C ILE A 191 -2.29 -23.63 -10.48
N SER A 192 -2.36 -23.35 -9.17
CA SER A 192 -2.47 -24.37 -8.12
C SER A 192 -3.72 -25.25 -8.32
N GLY A 193 -4.88 -24.65 -8.59
CA GLY A 193 -6.10 -25.40 -8.90
C GLY A 193 -5.94 -26.33 -10.12
N GLN A 194 -5.29 -25.88 -11.19
CA GLN A 194 -5.02 -26.71 -12.37
C GLN A 194 -4.04 -27.85 -12.08
N GLN A 195 -3.00 -27.63 -11.26
CA GLN A 195 -2.09 -28.70 -10.85
C GLN A 195 -2.79 -29.72 -9.96
N ALA A 196 -3.65 -29.28 -9.04
CA ALA A 196 -4.40 -30.19 -8.16
C ALA A 196 -5.24 -31.19 -8.98
N VAL A 197 -5.93 -30.72 -10.03
CA VAL A 197 -6.69 -31.60 -10.95
C VAL A 197 -5.77 -32.62 -11.62
N ARG A 198 -4.62 -32.19 -12.15
CA ARG A 198 -3.65 -33.09 -12.82
C ARG A 198 -3.13 -34.17 -11.86
N ILE A 199 -2.82 -33.79 -10.62
CA ILE A 199 -2.37 -34.72 -9.57
C ILE A 199 -3.45 -35.77 -9.31
N ILE A 200 -4.71 -35.35 -9.11
CA ILE A 200 -5.82 -36.28 -8.87
C ILE A 200 -6.02 -37.23 -10.05
N SER A 201 -6.02 -36.71 -11.29
CA SER A 201 -6.16 -37.54 -12.49
C SER A 201 -5.05 -38.59 -12.61
N SER A 202 -3.81 -38.23 -12.27
CA SER A 202 -2.67 -39.17 -12.31
C SER A 202 -2.78 -40.30 -11.28
N ILE A 203 -3.42 -40.03 -10.13
CA ILE A 203 -3.69 -41.03 -9.09
C ILE A 203 -4.76 -42.01 -9.60
N SER A 204 -5.83 -41.51 -10.21
CA SER A 204 -6.92 -42.34 -10.73
C SER A 204 -6.50 -43.22 -11.91
N SER A 205 -5.50 -42.81 -12.70
CA SER A 205 -4.95 -43.63 -13.80
C SER A 205 -3.92 -44.67 -13.35
N GLY A 206 -3.43 -44.59 -12.10
CA GLY A 206 -2.37 -45.46 -11.57
C GLY A 206 -2.84 -46.54 -10.60
N SER A 207 -4.15 -46.67 -10.34
CA SER A 207 -4.69 -47.56 -9.31
C SER A 207 -5.08 -48.97 -9.77
N ASP A 208 -4.73 -49.39 -10.99
CA ASP A 208 -5.06 -50.73 -11.49
C ASP A 208 -4.00 -51.82 -11.19
N ASP A 209 -2.80 -51.49 -10.71
CA ASP A 209 -1.69 -52.47 -10.65
C ASP A 209 -1.22 -52.89 -9.23
N THR A 210 -1.82 -52.38 -8.15
CA THR A 210 -1.41 -52.72 -6.75
C THR A 210 -2.31 -53.71 -6.02
N ARG A 211 -3.25 -54.39 -6.70
CA ARG A 211 -4.11 -55.43 -6.07
C ARG A 211 -3.50 -56.85 -6.09
N ALA A 212 -2.27 -57.03 -6.59
CA ALA A 212 -1.69 -58.36 -6.79
C ALA A 212 -0.78 -58.89 -5.66
N GLU A 213 -0.37 -58.10 -4.66
CA GLU A 213 0.66 -58.54 -3.68
C GLU A 213 0.19 -58.73 -2.22
N LEU A 214 -1.09 -59.01 -1.97
CA LEU A 214 -1.56 -59.43 -0.63
C LEU A 214 -2.54 -60.62 -0.68
N ARG A 215 -2.09 -61.74 -1.26
CA ARG A 215 -2.67 -63.07 -1.00
C ARG A 215 -1.61 -63.99 -0.40
#